data_AF-A0AAN1J807-F1
#
_entry.id   AF-A0AAN1J807-F1
#
_cell.length_a   1.000
_cell.length_b   1.000
_cell.length_c   1.000
_cell.angle_alpha   90.00
_cell.angle_beta   90.00
_cell.angle_gamma   90.00
#
_symmetry.space_group_name_H-M   'P 1'
#
loop_
_entity.id
_entity.type
_entity.pdbx_description
1 polymer ?
#
loop_
_entity_poly.entity_id
_entity_poly.type
_entity_poly.pdbx_seq_one_letter_code
_entity_poly.pdbx_strand_id
1 'polypeptide(L)'
;MPIIKHLVDAAKGKHPIASKRSTHWPTVRKHHLEQNPTCAVCGGADKLEVHHIRPFHLHPDLELDRSNLVTLCEANKGGVNCHLHFGHLGNFRSFNVEVVADSHHWHDKISHRPLADS
;
A
#
# COMPACT_ATOMS: atom_id res chain seq x y z
N MET A 1 25.29 5.38 3.35
CA MET A 1 25.01 6.64 2.64
C MET A 1 23.51 6.89 2.57
N PRO A 2 22.87 7.34 3.67
CA PRO A 2 21.41 7.51 3.74
C PRO A 2 20.89 8.62 2.81
N ILE A 3 21.73 9.62 2.55
CA ILE A 3 21.39 10.84 1.80
C ILE A 3 21.00 10.53 0.35
N ILE A 4 21.71 9.60 -0.33
CA ILE A 4 21.42 9.26 -1.73
C ILE A 4 20.07 8.55 -1.86
N LYS A 5 19.70 7.69 -0.90
CA LYS A 5 18.41 7.00 -0.90
C LYS A 5 17.25 7.99 -0.73
N HIS A 6 17.38 8.95 0.18
CA HIS A 6 16.36 9.99 0.40
C HIS A 6 16.12 10.86 -0.84
N LEU A 7 17.16 11.19 -1.61
CA LEU A 7 17.03 11.95 -2.86
C LEU A 7 16.32 11.15 -3.96
N VAL A 8 16.61 9.85 -4.05
CA VAL A 8 15.93 8.94 -5.00
C VAL A 8 14.46 8.75 -4.64
N ASP A 9 14.13 8.63 -3.35
CA ASP A 9 12.75 8.49 -2.88
C ASP A 9 11.94 9.79 -3.07
N ALA A 10 12.56 10.96 -2.84
CA ALA A 10 11.95 12.26 -3.12
C ALA A 10 11.71 12.50 -4.61
N ALA A 11 12.67 12.16 -5.47
CA ALA A 11 12.52 12.25 -6.93
C ALA A 11 11.43 11.30 -7.47
N LYS A 12 11.22 10.15 -6.82
CA LYS A 12 10.11 9.22 -7.08
C LYS A 12 8.76 9.67 -6.50
N GLY A 13 8.69 10.84 -5.87
CA GLY A 13 7.45 11.42 -5.33
C GLY A 13 7.00 10.84 -3.99
N LYS A 14 7.85 10.09 -3.26
CA LYS A 14 7.47 9.42 -2.01
C LYS A 14 7.31 10.33 -0.78
N HIS A 15 7.56 11.65 -0.88
CA HIS A 15 6.89 12.76 -0.13
C HIS A 15 7.73 14.04 -0.02
N PRO A 16 7.10 15.24 0.02
CA PRO A 16 7.59 16.40 0.76
C PRO A 16 7.32 16.26 2.27
N ILE A 17 8.21 16.80 3.10
CA ILE A 17 8.18 16.72 4.58
C ILE A 17 7.06 17.63 5.11
N ALA A 18 5.82 17.12 5.27
CA ALA A 18 4.69 17.94 5.72
C ALA A 18 4.34 17.78 7.21
N SER A 19 4.69 16.66 7.86
CA SER A 19 4.41 16.46 9.30
C SER A 19 5.18 15.25 9.85
N LYS A 20 5.52 15.31 11.15
CA LYS A 20 6.09 14.15 11.86
C LYS A 20 4.96 13.17 12.16
N ARG A 21 5.13 11.93 11.75
CA ARG A 21 4.23 10.81 12.06
C ARG A 21 4.04 10.62 13.56
N SER A 22 2.87 10.16 13.97
CA SER A 22 2.57 9.80 15.35
C SER A 22 3.50 8.69 15.85
N THR A 23 3.93 8.79 17.11
CA THR A 23 4.70 7.75 17.81
C THR A 23 3.92 6.44 17.95
N HIS A 24 2.60 6.47 17.79
CA HIS A 24 1.74 5.29 17.83
C HIS A 24 1.69 4.52 16.51
N TRP A 25 2.15 5.11 15.39
CA TRP A 25 2.09 4.47 14.08
C TRP A 25 2.73 3.07 14.04
N PRO A 26 3.94 2.82 14.59
CA PRO A 26 4.53 1.48 14.55
C PRO A 26 3.64 0.40 15.20
N THR A 27 2.93 0.76 16.26
CA THR A 27 1.99 -0.14 16.96
C THR A 27 0.78 -0.44 16.10
N VAL A 28 0.16 0.59 15.51
CA VAL A 28 -0.98 0.43 14.59
C VAL A 28 -0.60 -0.40 13.37
N ARG A 29 0.56 -0.11 12.77
CA ARG A 29 1.10 -0.86 11.62
C ARG A 29 1.27 -2.35 11.96
N LYS A 30 1.90 -2.66 13.11
CA LYS A 30 2.10 -4.03 13.56
C LYS A 30 0.77 -4.76 13.70
N HIS A 31 -0.16 -4.18 14.46
CA HIS A 31 -1.47 -4.79 14.70
C HIS A 31 -2.28 -4.97 13.41
N HIS A 32 -2.24 -3.99 12.49
CA HIS A 32 -2.93 -4.11 11.21
C HIS A 32 -2.39 -5.28 10.38
N LEU A 33 -1.07 -5.49 10.31
CA LEU A 33 -0.46 -6.60 9.58
C LEU A 33 -0.67 -7.96 10.27
N GLU A 34 -0.80 -8.00 11.60
CA GLU A 34 -1.21 -9.23 12.31
C GLU A 34 -2.64 -9.64 11.94
N GLN A 35 -3.54 -8.67 11.79
CA GLN A 35 -4.94 -8.90 11.41
C GLN A 35 -5.14 -9.11 9.90
N ASN A 36 -4.28 -8.53 9.08
CA ASN A 36 -4.34 -8.57 7.61
C ASN A 36 -2.98 -9.04 7.05
N PRO A 37 -2.59 -10.31 7.25
CA PRO A 37 -1.23 -10.79 7.00
C PRO A 37 -0.91 -11.05 5.52
N THR A 38 -1.75 -10.57 4.59
CA THR A 38 -1.57 -10.76 3.15
C THR A 38 -1.99 -9.51 2.38
N CYS A 39 -1.40 -9.34 1.20
CA CYS A 39 -1.80 -8.29 0.25
C CYS A 39 -3.26 -8.49 -0.16
N ALA A 40 -4.08 -7.46 0.03
CA ALA A 40 -5.50 -7.46 -0.29
C ALA A 40 -5.80 -7.72 -1.78
N VAL A 41 -4.84 -7.48 -2.67
CA VAL A 41 -4.96 -7.75 -4.11
C VAL A 41 -4.50 -9.17 -4.45
N CYS A 42 -3.23 -9.50 -4.21
CA CYS A 42 -2.62 -10.71 -4.77
C CYS A 42 -2.52 -11.89 -3.79
N GLY A 43 -2.97 -11.71 -2.54
CA GLY A 43 -2.91 -12.69 -1.46
C GLY A 43 -1.49 -13.09 -1.01
N GLY A 44 -0.44 -12.43 -1.50
CA GLY A 44 0.94 -12.72 -1.09
C GLY A 44 1.29 -12.13 0.27
N ALA A 45 2.26 -12.73 0.97
CA ALA A 45 2.73 -12.28 2.29
C ALA A 45 4.10 -11.57 2.27
N ASP A 46 4.72 -11.43 1.08
CA ASP A 46 6.03 -10.80 0.93
C ASP A 46 5.93 -9.30 0.77
N LYS A 47 6.89 -8.56 1.34
CA LYS A 47 7.05 -7.09 1.20
C LYS A 47 5.74 -6.32 1.42
N LEU A 48 5.05 -6.63 2.52
CA LEU A 48 3.80 -5.98 2.91
C LEU A 48 4.03 -4.57 3.43
N GLU A 49 3.19 -3.65 2.97
CA GLU A 49 3.06 -2.30 3.48
C GLU A 49 1.62 -2.03 3.90
N VAL A 50 1.47 -1.19 4.92
CA VAL A 50 0.18 -0.64 5.32
C VAL A 50 -0.01 0.66 4.57
N HIS A 51 -0.82 0.59 3.52
CA HIS A 51 -1.15 1.71 2.65
C HIS A 51 -2.27 2.54 3.24
N HIS A 52 -2.12 3.87 3.22
CA HIS A 52 -3.18 4.81 3.57
C HIS A 52 -4.07 5.08 2.36
N ILE A 53 -5.37 4.81 2.48
CA ILE A 53 -6.38 5.09 1.44
C ILE A 53 -6.43 6.60 1.15
N ARG A 54 -6.50 7.40 2.21
CA ARG A 54 -6.30 8.86 2.21
C ARG A 54 -4.91 9.15 2.75
N PRO A 55 -4.00 9.72 1.93
CA PRO A 55 -2.58 9.73 2.26
C PRO A 55 -2.28 10.70 3.40
N PHE A 56 -1.39 10.29 4.31
CA PHE A 56 -1.04 11.00 5.54
C PHE A 56 -0.69 12.48 5.36
N HIS A 57 0.08 12.84 4.31
CA HIS A 57 0.46 14.23 4.08
C HIS A 57 -0.70 15.19 3.77
N LEU A 58 -1.85 14.68 3.30
CA LEU A 58 -3.07 15.46 3.06
C LEU A 58 -4.07 15.30 4.21
N HIS A 59 -4.06 14.15 4.87
CA HIS A 59 -5.01 13.77 5.92
C HIS A 59 -4.28 13.19 7.15
N PRO A 60 -3.49 14.01 7.88
CA PRO A 60 -2.72 13.53 9.03
C PRO A 60 -3.60 13.10 10.20
N ASP A 61 -4.82 13.63 10.29
CA ASP A 61 -5.87 13.23 11.23
C ASP A 61 -6.31 11.77 11.05
N LEU A 62 -6.19 11.21 9.84
CA LEU A 62 -6.54 9.83 9.51
C LEU A 62 -5.35 8.86 9.63
N GLU A 63 -4.21 9.27 10.18
CA GLU A 63 -2.98 8.45 10.20
C GLU A 63 -3.18 7.10 10.89
N LEU A 64 -3.91 7.12 12.02
CA LEU A 64 -4.11 5.99 12.91
C LEU A 64 -5.50 5.37 12.78
N ASP A 65 -6.35 5.93 11.91
CA ASP A 65 -7.68 5.40 11.65
C ASP A 65 -7.58 4.08 10.90
N ARG A 66 -8.02 2.98 11.52
CA ARG A 66 -7.99 1.64 10.93
C ARG A 66 -8.79 1.54 9.63
N SER A 67 -9.86 2.34 9.50
CA SER A 67 -10.70 2.37 8.30
C SER A 67 -9.99 3.01 7.09
N ASN A 68 -8.91 3.75 7.34
CA ASN A 68 -8.08 4.40 6.32
C ASN A 68 -6.87 3.54 5.90
N LEU A 69 -6.80 2.27 6.30
CA LEU A 69 -5.64 1.40 6.08
C LEU A 69 -6.00 0.16 5.27
N VAL A 70 -5.14 -0.22 4.35
CA VAL A 70 -5.21 -1.50 3.61
C VAL A 70 -3.81 -2.10 3.46
N THR A 71 -3.71 -3.42 3.53
CA THR A 71 -2.42 -4.12 3.33
C THR A 71 -2.19 -4.38 1.84
N LEU A 72 -1.11 -3.84 1.28
CA LEU A 72 -0.68 -4.03 -0.10
C LEU A 72 0.80 -4.42 -0.16
N CYS A 73 1.21 -5.16 -1.20
CA CYS A 73 2.61 -5.55 -1.34
C CYS A 73 3.38 -4.73 -2.39
N GLU A 74 4.69 -4.61 -2.17
CA GLU A 74 5.68 -4.19 -3.16
C GLU A 74 6.49 -5.40 -3.71
N ALA A 75 5.88 -6.58 -3.75
CA ALA A 75 6.54 -7.84 -4.10
C ALA A 75 6.76 -8.08 -5.60
N ASN A 76 6.08 -7.33 -6.47
CA ASN A 76 6.04 -7.57 -7.93
C ASN A 76 5.51 -8.97 -8.32
N LYS A 77 4.66 -9.58 -7.47
CA LYS A 77 4.04 -10.88 -7.75
C LYS A 77 3.20 -10.78 -9.02
N GLY A 78 3.45 -11.66 -9.99
CA GLY A 78 2.77 -11.62 -11.29
C GLY A 78 3.11 -10.39 -12.13
N GLY A 79 4.28 -9.76 -11.90
CA GLY A 79 4.74 -8.60 -12.67
C GLY A 79 4.18 -7.25 -12.22
N VAL A 80 3.38 -7.21 -11.15
CA VAL A 80 2.70 -5.99 -10.69
C VAL A 80 3.09 -5.64 -9.25
N ASN A 81 3.56 -4.40 -9.04
CA ASN A 81 3.65 -3.81 -7.70
C ASN A 81 2.24 -3.41 -7.26
N CYS A 82 1.63 -4.15 -6.32
CA CYS A 82 0.23 -3.93 -5.94
C CYS A 82 0.02 -2.58 -5.24
N HIS A 83 0.97 -2.19 -4.38
CA HIS A 83 0.93 -0.91 -3.68
C HIS A 83 0.94 0.27 -4.67
N LEU A 84 1.83 0.25 -5.66
CA LEU A 84 1.91 1.29 -6.68
C LEU A 84 0.70 1.26 -7.63
N HIS A 85 0.36 0.10 -8.18
CA HIS A 85 -0.65 0.03 -9.23
C HIS A 85 -2.07 0.24 -8.69
N PHE A 86 -2.44 -0.40 -7.57
CA PHE A 86 -3.80 -0.33 -7.03
C PHE A 86 -3.97 0.75 -5.97
N GLY A 87 -2.98 0.94 -5.09
CA GLY A 87 -3.03 2.00 -4.06
C GLY A 87 -2.77 3.39 -4.62
N HIS A 88 -1.87 3.50 -5.60
CA HIS A 88 -1.44 4.77 -6.17
C HIS A 88 -1.79 4.95 -7.66
N LEU A 89 -2.64 4.10 -8.25
CA LEU A 89 -3.04 4.17 -9.67
C LEU A 89 -1.86 4.30 -10.64
N GLY A 90 -0.74 3.62 -10.34
CA GLY A 90 0.47 3.63 -11.14
C GLY A 90 1.40 4.84 -10.94
N ASN A 91 1.04 5.80 -10.06
CA ASN A 91 1.84 6.99 -9.79
C ASN A 91 1.81 7.32 -8.29
N PHE A 92 2.94 7.23 -7.57
CA PHE A 92 3.02 7.53 -6.13
C PHE A 92 2.53 8.94 -5.72
N ARG A 93 2.35 9.87 -6.68
CA ARG A 93 1.75 11.19 -6.43
C ARG A 93 0.21 11.17 -6.46
N SER A 94 -0.41 10.05 -6.82
CA SER A 94 -1.85 9.80 -6.81
C SER A 94 -2.23 8.87 -5.66
N PHE A 95 -3.52 8.73 -5.37
CA PHE A 95 -4.05 7.80 -4.37
C PHE A 95 -5.42 7.30 -4.81
N ASN A 96 -5.70 6.03 -4.58
CA ASN A 96 -6.96 5.40 -4.92
C ASN A 96 -7.88 5.35 -3.71
N VAL A 97 -8.94 6.14 -3.76
CA VAL A 97 -9.93 6.24 -2.68
C VAL A 97 -10.84 5.01 -2.58
N GLU A 98 -10.93 4.25 -3.68
CA GLU A 98 -11.70 3.01 -3.82
C GLU A 98 -10.81 1.77 -3.70
N VAL A 99 -9.56 1.91 -3.24
CA VAL A 99 -8.57 0.83 -3.23
C VAL A 99 -9.04 -0.45 -2.55
N VAL A 100 -9.90 -0.36 -1.53
CA VAL A 100 -10.45 -1.54 -0.86
C VAL A 100 -11.37 -2.31 -1.82
N ALA A 101 -12.34 -1.64 -2.44
CA ALA A 101 -13.25 -2.25 -3.39
C ALA A 101 -12.51 -2.80 -4.62
N ASP A 102 -11.56 -2.02 -5.16
CA ASP A 102 -10.71 -2.45 -6.28
C ASP A 102 -9.84 -3.66 -5.92
N SER A 103 -9.30 -3.69 -4.70
CA SER A 103 -8.49 -4.82 -4.23
C SER A 103 -9.29 -6.10 -4.19
N HIS A 104 -10.52 -6.06 -3.66
CA HIS A 104 -11.43 -7.21 -3.66
C HIS A 104 -11.76 -7.67 -5.09
N HIS A 105 -12.15 -6.75 -5.97
CA HIS A 105 -12.48 -7.09 -7.36
C HIS A 105 -11.31 -7.74 -8.11
N TRP A 106 -10.10 -7.20 -7.94
CA TRP A 106 -8.92 -7.77 -8.57
C TRP A 106 -8.43 -9.05 -7.91
N HIS A 107 -8.58 -9.18 -6.60
CA HIS A 107 -8.33 -10.43 -5.90
C HIS A 107 -9.19 -11.55 -6.47
N ASP A 108 -10.50 -11.33 -6.62
CA ASP A 108 -11.42 -12.32 -7.16
C ASP A 108 -11.03 -12.72 -8.58
N LYS A 109 -10.69 -11.75 -9.44
CA LYS A 109 -10.20 -12.04 -10.80
C LYS A 109 -8.90 -12.84 -10.79
N ILE A 110 -7.95 -12.52 -9.92
CA ILE A 110 -6.64 -13.19 -9.85
C ILE A 110 -6.79 -14.62 -9.29
N SER A 111 -7.63 -14.79 -8.29
CA SER A 111 -7.87 -16.07 -7.60
C SER A 111 -8.68 -17.04 -8.45
N HIS A 112 -9.59 -16.55 -9.31
CA HIS A 112 -10.47 -17.37 -10.15
C HIS A 112 -10.14 -17.30 -11.65
N ARG A 113 -8.99 -16.73 -12.04
CA ARG A 113 -8.64 -16.61 -13.46
C ARG A 113 -8.56 -17.99 -14.13
N PRO A 114 -9.07 -18.12 -15.37
CA PRO A 114 -8.84 -19.33 -16.15
C PRO A 114 -7.33 -19.47 -16.43
N LEU A 115 -6.82 -20.69 -16.28
CA LEU A 115 -5.49 -21.07 -16.73
C LEU A 115 -5.68 -21.86 -18.03
N ALA A 116 -4.92 -21.53 -19.06
CA ALA A 116 -4.87 -22.32 -20.28
C ALA A 116 -4.03 -23.57 -19.98
N ASP A 117 -4.66 -24.54 -19.32
CA ASP A 117 -4.23 -25.91 -18.99
C ASP A 117 -2.76 -26.11 -18.54
N SER A 118 -2.60 -26.63 -17.32
CA SER A 118 -1.33 -27.12 -16.74
C SER A 118 -0.68 -28.23 -17.57
#